data_AF-A0A427ZDN4-F1
#
_entry.id   AF-A0A427ZDN4-F1
#
_cell.length_a   1.000
_cell.length_b   1.000
_cell.length_c   1.000
_cell.angle_alpha   90.00
_cell.angle_beta   90.00
_cell.angle_gamma   90.00
#
_symmetry.space_group_name_H-M   'P 1'
#
loop_
_entity.id
_entity.type
_entity.pdbx_description
1 polymer ?
#
loop_
_entity_poly.entity_id
_entity_poly.type
_entity_poly.pdbx_seq_one_letter_code
_entity_poly.pdbx_strand_id
1 'polypeptide(L)'
;MIIVIFLGLMTQGIRVTGVKVEFTACLGILLTQIGPQFIKNIFEESFWRAYLTNQLIKLKLSDLKLYLLVGFIWWIWHLSYIMKFLSEREIQNTLPVGRFTFFLIGMITVACWTVMYTVIFRITKSAWPLVIMHNIIRKGELTE
;
A
#
# COMPACT_ATOMS: atom_id res chain seq x y z
N MET A 1 6.81 -13.78 5.77
CA MET A 1 8.00 -14.63 6.04
C MET A 1 9.04 -14.00 7.00
N ILE A 2 9.60 -12.81 6.74
CA ILE A 2 10.70 -12.22 7.55
C ILE A 2 10.31 -11.83 8.99
N ILE A 3 9.07 -11.36 9.21
CA ILE A 3 8.57 -11.01 10.55
C ILE A 3 8.43 -12.27 11.43
N VAL A 4 8.06 -13.39 10.83
CA VAL A 4 7.95 -14.69 11.52
C VAL A 4 9.34 -15.21 11.90
N ILE A 5 10.34 -15.01 11.04
CA ILE A 5 11.74 -15.33 11.34
C ILE A 5 12.24 -14.43 12.49
N PHE A 6 11.93 -13.13 12.47
CA PHE A 6 12.30 -12.20 13.53
C PHE A 6 11.64 -12.55 14.87
N LEU A 7 10.34 -12.84 14.89
CA LEU A 7 9.64 -13.29 16.10
C LEU A 7 10.16 -14.64 16.60
N GLY A 8 10.41 -15.60 15.71
CA GLY A 8 10.97 -16.91 16.06
C GLY A 8 12.40 -16.84 16.60
N LEU A 9 13.19 -15.85 16.17
CA LEU A 9 14.50 -15.53 16.75
C LEU A 9 14.36 -14.86 18.13
N MET A 10 13.41 -13.94 18.32
CA MET A 10 13.15 -13.29 19.61
C MET A 10 12.62 -14.25 20.68
N THR A 11 11.83 -15.24 20.32
CA THR A 11 11.29 -16.26 21.25
C THR A 11 12.23 -17.44 21.47
N GLN A 12 13.45 -17.42 20.90
CA GLN A 12 14.38 -18.55 20.80
C GLN A 12 13.79 -19.84 20.19
N GLY A 13 12.63 -19.76 19.53
CA GLY A 13 11.97 -20.90 18.90
C GLY A 13 12.69 -21.40 17.63
N ILE A 14 13.54 -20.58 17.02
CA ILE A 14 14.32 -20.94 15.83
C ILE A 14 15.82 -20.81 16.16
N ARG A 15 16.52 -21.92 16.26
CA ARG A 15 17.99 -21.95 16.31
C ARG A 15 18.54 -22.08 14.89
N VAL A 16 18.95 -20.96 14.30
CA VAL A 16 19.71 -20.98 13.04
C VAL A 16 21.15 -21.38 13.37
N THR A 17 21.42 -22.69 13.38
CA THR A 17 22.77 -23.22 13.63
C THR A 17 23.68 -22.87 12.46
N GLY A 18 24.60 -21.91 12.69
CA GLY A 18 25.74 -21.65 11.79
C GLY A 18 25.85 -20.22 11.24
N VAL A 19 24.88 -19.34 11.48
CA VAL A 19 24.98 -17.93 11.04
C VAL A 19 24.86 -17.03 12.27
N LYS A 20 25.95 -16.34 12.64
CA LYS A 20 25.91 -15.20 13.56
C LYS A 20 25.20 -14.04 12.84
N VAL A 21 23.88 -14.12 12.68
CA VAL A 21 23.09 -12.97 12.25
C VAL A 21 23.05 -12.02 13.44
N GLU A 22 23.97 -11.05 13.46
CA GLU A 22 23.92 -10.00 14.46
C GLU A 22 22.57 -9.29 14.38
N PHE A 23 22.00 -8.94 15.53
CA PHE A 23 20.76 -8.18 15.65
C PHE A 23 20.72 -6.97 14.71
N THR A 24 21.87 -6.31 14.54
CA THR A 24 22.10 -5.19 13.61
C THR A 24 21.79 -5.54 12.15
N ALA A 25 22.15 -6.74 11.69
CA ALA A 25 21.88 -7.18 10.32
C ALA A 25 20.38 -7.44 10.10
N CYS A 26 19.71 -8.03 11.09
CA CYS A 26 18.26 -8.26 11.01
C CYS A 26 17.48 -6.94 11.04
N LEU A 27 17.89 -6.01 11.90
CA LEU A 27 17.35 -4.66 11.94
C LEU A 27 17.60 -3.89 10.65
N GLY A 28 18.80 -4.01 10.07
CA GLY A 28 19.15 -3.41 8.77
C GLY A 28 18.29 -3.93 7.62
N ILE A 29 18.03 -5.24 7.56
CA ILE A 29 17.13 -5.84 6.56
C ILE A 29 15.70 -5.34 6.75
N LEU A 30 15.22 -5.25 8.00
CA LEU A 30 13.87 -4.78 8.28
C LEU A 30 13.68 -3.29 7.90
N LEU A 31 14.67 -2.45 8.20
CA LEU A 31 14.66 -1.03 7.86
C LEU A 31 14.76 -0.78 6.36
N THR A 32 15.56 -1.55 5.63
CA THR A 32 15.69 -1.40 4.16
C THR A 32 14.42 -1.83 3.41
N GLN A 33 13.62 -2.72 3.98
CA GLN A 33 12.34 -3.14 3.39
C GLN A 33 11.19 -2.19 3.75
N ILE A 34 11.12 -1.73 5.01
CA ILE A 34 10.00 -0.92 5.49
C ILE A 34 10.24 0.57 5.24
N GLY A 35 11.47 1.05 5.39
CA GLY A 35 11.81 2.48 5.32
C GLY A 35 11.42 3.12 3.99
N PRO A 36 11.88 2.62 2.84
CA PRO A 36 11.52 3.17 1.54
C PRO A 36 10.01 3.15 1.29
N GLN A 37 9.32 2.07 1.68
CA GLN A 37 7.87 1.94 1.53
C GLN A 37 7.13 2.95 2.41
N PHE A 38 7.58 3.14 3.65
CA PHE A 38 6.99 4.11 4.57
C PHE A 38 7.16 5.55 4.06
N ILE A 39 8.36 5.88 3.59
CA ILE A 39 8.65 7.20 2.99
C ILE A 39 7.77 7.42 1.75
N LYS A 40 7.71 6.45 0.83
CA LYS A 40 6.84 6.51 -0.34
C LYS A 40 5.38 6.79 0.06
N ASN A 41 4.87 6.06 1.05
CA ASN A 41 3.49 6.18 1.50
C ASN A 41 3.19 7.55 2.14
N ILE A 42 4.16 8.19 2.82
CA ILE A 42 4.00 9.57 3.31
C ILE A 42 3.77 10.53 2.15
N PHE A 43 4.61 10.46 1.11
CA PHE A 43 4.48 11.33 -0.07
C PHE A 43 3.18 11.07 -0.82
N GLU A 44 2.83 9.79 -1.00
CA GLU A 44 1.62 9.37 -1.70
C GLU A 44 0.37 9.91 -1.00
N GLU A 45 0.21 9.67 0.30
CA GLU A 45 -0.96 10.15 1.06
C GLU A 45 -1.00 11.68 1.20
N SER A 46 0.16 12.34 1.30
CA SER A 46 0.24 13.80 1.31
C SER A 46 -0.30 14.40 0.01
N PHE A 47 0.05 13.81 -1.13
CA PHE A 47 -0.42 14.29 -2.42
C PHE A 47 -1.91 13.99 -2.64
N TRP A 48 -2.35 12.75 -2.39
CA TRP A 48 -3.73 12.35 -2.70
C TRP A 48 -4.77 12.87 -1.71
N ARG A 49 -4.48 12.82 -0.41
CA ARG A 49 -5.44 13.21 0.63
C ARG A 49 -5.24 14.64 1.07
N ALA A 50 -4.03 14.98 1.51
CA ALA A 50 -3.78 16.30 2.08
C ALA A 50 -3.86 17.41 1.01
N TYR A 51 -3.52 17.11 -0.25
CA TYR A 51 -3.66 18.07 -1.34
C TYR A 51 -4.90 17.83 -2.23
N LEU A 52 -4.92 16.77 -3.06
CA LEU A 52 -5.94 16.60 -4.11
C LEU A 52 -7.37 16.51 -3.52
N THR A 53 -7.58 15.65 -2.53
CA THR A 53 -8.90 15.47 -1.91
C THR A 53 -9.37 16.77 -1.25
N ASN A 54 -8.50 17.47 -0.53
CA ASN A 54 -8.82 18.77 0.07
C ASN A 54 -9.21 19.83 -0.97
N GLN A 55 -8.52 19.88 -2.10
CA GLN A 55 -8.86 20.80 -3.19
C GLN A 55 -10.21 20.46 -3.84
N LEU A 56 -10.50 19.18 -4.04
CA LEU A 56 -11.78 18.73 -4.61
C LEU A 56 -12.96 18.94 -3.65
N ILE A 57 -12.76 18.85 -2.34
CA ILE A 57 -13.79 19.17 -1.34
C ILE A 57 -14.23 20.64 -1.45
N LYS A 58 -13.31 21.56 -1.78
CA LYS A 58 -13.63 22.99 -1.97
C LYS A 58 -14.56 23.23 -3.16
N LEU A 59 -14.62 22.32 -4.13
CA LEU A 59 -15.47 22.40 -5.30
C LEU A 59 -16.94 22.04 -5.02
N LYS A 60 -17.31 21.73 -3.76
CA LYS A 60 -18.68 21.37 -3.33
C LYS A 60 -19.32 20.27 -4.18
N LEU A 61 -18.52 19.32 -4.66
CA LEU A 61 -19.01 18.16 -5.40
C LEU A 61 -19.80 17.23 -4.47
N SER A 62 -20.76 16.50 -5.03
CA SER A 62 -21.43 15.41 -4.31
C SER A 62 -20.40 14.35 -3.89
N ASP A 63 -20.55 13.81 -2.69
CA ASP A 63 -19.61 12.85 -2.09
C ASP A 63 -19.24 11.69 -3.02
N LEU A 64 -20.22 11.08 -3.70
CA LEU A 64 -19.97 9.99 -4.64
C LEU A 64 -19.08 10.40 -5.82
N LYS A 65 -19.34 11.56 -6.43
CA LYS A 65 -18.53 12.09 -7.54
C LYS A 65 -17.10 12.38 -7.08
N LEU A 66 -16.95 12.90 -5.86
CA LEU A 66 -15.62 13.16 -5.29
C LEU A 66 -14.84 11.86 -5.10
N TYR A 67 -15.46 10.80 -4.55
CA TYR A 67 -14.80 9.52 -4.35
C TYR A 67 -14.40 8.85 -5.67
N LEU A 68 -15.30 8.84 -6.65
CA LEU A 68 -15.02 8.27 -7.97
C LEU A 68 -13.91 9.03 -8.68
N LEU A 69 -13.92 10.37 -8.63
CA LEU A 69 -12.89 11.19 -9.30
C LEU A 69 -11.51 10.96 -8.67
N VAL A 70 -11.42 11.00 -7.34
CA VAL A 70 -10.15 10.78 -6.63
C VAL A 70 -9.62 9.37 -6.90
N GLY A 71 -10.48 8.36 -6.83
CA GLY A 71 -10.09 6.96 -7.06
C GLY A 71 -9.64 6.74 -8.51
N PHE A 72 -10.33 7.34 -9.47
CA PHE A 72 -9.99 7.24 -10.89
C PHE A 72 -8.65 7.88 -11.21
N ILE A 73 -8.39 9.10 -10.72
CA ILE A 73 -7.10 9.79 -10.92
C ILE A 73 -5.97 8.98 -10.26
N TRP A 74 -6.19 8.48 -9.04
CA TRP A 74 -5.21 7.67 -8.33
C TRP A 74 -4.91 6.34 -9.05
N TRP A 75 -5.91 5.69 -9.62
CA TRP A 75 -5.71 4.45 -10.38
C TRP A 75 -5.04 4.68 -11.74
N ILE A 76 -5.38 5.76 -12.45
CA ILE A 76 -4.68 6.14 -13.68
C ILE A 76 -3.21 6.40 -13.41
N TRP A 77 -2.86 6.99 -12.26
CA TRP A 77 -1.46 7.18 -11.88
C TRP A 77 -0.70 5.84 -11.78
N HIS A 78 -1.38 4.76 -11.38
CA HIS A 78 -0.82 3.41 -11.33
C HIS A 78 -0.73 2.70 -12.70
N LEU A 79 -1.39 3.22 -13.74
CA LEU A 79 -1.43 2.57 -15.07
C LEU A 79 -0.03 2.33 -15.63
N SER A 80 0.84 3.34 -15.60
CA SER A 80 2.21 3.24 -16.11
C SER A 80 3.02 2.18 -15.37
N TYR A 81 2.80 2.05 -14.06
CA TYR A 81 3.44 1.04 -13.23
C TYR A 81 2.97 -0.37 -13.60
N ILE A 82 1.67 -0.59 -13.67
CA ILE A 82 1.06 -1.89 -14.00
C ILE A 82 1.47 -2.34 -15.41
N MET A 83 1.48 -1.41 -16.37
CA MET A 83 1.74 -1.77 -17.76
C MET A 83 3.23 -2.01 -18.04
N LYS A 84 4.15 -1.26 -17.42
CA LYS A 84 5.58 -1.31 -17.78
C LYS A 84 6.48 -1.98 -16.75
N PHE A 85 6.18 -1.84 -15.46
CA PHE A 85 7.08 -2.25 -14.38
C PHE A 85 6.64 -3.56 -13.71
N LEU A 86 5.34 -3.85 -13.69
CA LEU A 86 4.81 -5.09 -13.10
C LEU A 86 5.05 -6.29 -14.02
N SER A 87 5.63 -7.37 -13.50
CA SER A 87 5.88 -8.59 -14.28
C SER A 87 4.63 -9.45 -14.41
N GLU A 88 4.57 -10.27 -15.46
CA GLU A 88 3.46 -11.24 -15.63
C GLU A 88 3.35 -12.21 -14.45
N ARG A 89 4.50 -12.62 -13.89
CA ARG A 89 4.54 -13.52 -12.74
C ARG A 89 3.90 -12.90 -11.50
N GLU A 90 4.17 -11.62 -11.22
CA GLU A 90 3.56 -10.93 -10.08
C GLU A 90 2.04 -10.83 -10.25
N ILE A 91 1.56 -10.51 -11.46
CA ILE A 91 0.13 -10.44 -11.74
C ILE A 91 -0.52 -11.81 -11.52
N GLN A 92 0.03 -12.87 -12.13
CA GLN A 92 -0.51 -14.23 -12.03
C GLN A 92 -0.51 -14.77 -10.60
N ASN A 93 0.48 -14.41 -9.80
CA ASN A 93 0.54 -14.79 -8.39
C ASN A 93 -0.54 -14.10 -7.54
N THR A 94 -0.95 -12.88 -7.89
CA THR A 94 -2.03 -12.17 -7.19
C THR A 94 -3.41 -12.61 -7.69
N LEU A 95 -3.60 -12.60 -9.01
CA LEU A 95 -4.84 -12.98 -9.69
C LEU A 95 -4.46 -13.62 -11.04
N PRO A 96 -4.87 -14.87 -11.31
CA PRO A 96 -4.49 -15.60 -12.53
C PRO A 96 -5.24 -15.08 -13.77
N VAL A 97 -5.01 -13.82 -14.13
CA VAL A 97 -5.68 -13.08 -15.20
C VAL A 97 -4.65 -12.28 -16.00
N GLY A 98 -5.00 -11.90 -17.23
CA GLY A 98 -4.13 -11.05 -18.05
C GLY A 98 -4.03 -9.61 -17.51
N ARG A 99 -2.96 -8.88 -17.88
CA ARG A 99 -2.70 -7.47 -17.47
C ARG A 99 -3.93 -6.56 -17.59
N PHE A 100 -4.63 -6.62 -18.71
CA PHE A 100 -5.77 -5.75 -18.96
C PHE A 100 -6.93 -6.05 -18.00
N THR A 101 -7.24 -7.33 -17.79
CA THR A 101 -8.26 -7.76 -16.83
C THR A 101 -7.87 -7.41 -15.40
N PHE A 102 -6.59 -7.58 -15.04
CA PHE A 102 -6.05 -7.14 -13.75
C PHE A 102 -6.28 -5.63 -13.53
N PHE A 103 -6.02 -4.82 -14.56
CA PHE A 103 -6.24 -3.38 -14.51
C PHE A 103 -7.73 -3.03 -14.27
N LEU A 104 -8.66 -3.73 -14.94
CA LEU A 104 -10.10 -3.50 -14.77
C LEU A 104 -10.60 -3.90 -13.37
N ILE A 105 -10.15 -5.06 -12.86
CA ILE A 105 -10.48 -5.50 -11.50
C ILE A 105 -9.94 -4.50 -10.48
N GLY A 106 -8.69 -4.06 -10.66
CA GLY A 106 -8.07 -3.07 -9.80
C GLY A 106 -8.79 -1.71 -9.80
N MET A 107 -9.42 -1.28 -10.90
CA MET A 107 -10.29 -0.09 -10.90
C MET A 107 -11.44 -0.22 -9.90
N ILE A 108 -12.12 -1.36 -9.90
CA ILE A 108 -13.26 -1.62 -9.02
C ILE A 108 -12.77 -1.64 -7.57
N THR A 109 -11.67 -2.35 -7.31
CA THR A 109 -11.04 -2.39 -5.99
C THR A 109 -10.70 -0.98 -5.52
N VAL A 110 -9.95 -0.19 -6.30
CA VAL A 110 -9.57 1.17 -5.91
C VAL A 110 -10.76 2.09 -5.66
N ALA A 111 -11.86 1.94 -6.40
CA ALA A 111 -13.08 2.68 -6.12
C ALA A 111 -13.61 2.39 -4.70
N CYS A 112 -13.67 1.12 -4.29
CA CYS A 112 -14.07 0.73 -2.93
C CYS A 112 -13.11 1.26 -1.87
N TRP A 113 -11.81 1.12 -2.09
CA TRP A 113 -10.77 1.58 -1.17
C TRP A 113 -10.79 3.10 -0.99
N THR A 114 -11.03 3.85 -2.07
CA THR A 114 -11.07 5.31 -2.02
C THR A 114 -12.21 5.83 -1.15
N VAL A 115 -13.39 5.21 -1.20
CA VAL A 115 -14.51 5.57 -0.31
C VAL A 115 -14.08 5.47 1.14
N MET A 116 -13.54 4.33 1.54
CA MET A 116 -13.08 4.09 2.91
C MET A 116 -12.00 5.09 3.34
N TYR A 117 -10.97 5.28 2.51
CA TYR A 117 -9.89 6.21 2.80
C TYR A 117 -10.36 7.66 2.92
N THR A 118 -11.22 8.13 2.00
CA THR A 118 -11.72 9.50 2.07
C THR A 118 -12.63 9.71 3.28
N VAL A 119 -13.41 8.71 3.68
CA VAL A 119 -14.22 8.79 4.91
C VAL A 119 -13.33 8.92 6.16
N ILE A 120 -12.31 8.06 6.30
CA ILE A 120 -11.36 8.12 7.41
C ILE A 120 -10.67 9.49 7.45
N PHE A 121 -10.23 9.99 6.30
CA PHE A 121 -9.61 11.31 6.20
C PHE A 121 -10.57 12.44 6.58
N ARG A 122 -11.84 12.38 6.15
CA ARG A 122 -12.83 13.42 6.47
C ARG A 122 -13.14 13.48 7.97
N ILE A 123 -13.16 12.34 8.66
CA ILE A 123 -13.40 12.25 10.10
C ILE A 123 -12.18 12.73 10.88
N THR A 124 -10.99 12.21 10.54
CA THR A 124 -9.76 12.46 11.30
C THR A 124 -9.06 13.76 10.94
N LYS A 125 -9.38 14.35 9.78
CA LYS A 125 -8.70 15.51 9.18
C LYS A 125 -7.18 15.34 9.09
N SER A 126 -6.71 14.10 9.04
CA SER A 126 -5.31 13.73 9.12
C SER A 126 -4.98 12.65 8.11
N ALA A 127 -3.82 12.77 7.45
CA ALA A 127 -3.32 11.75 6.53
C ALA A 127 -2.64 10.58 7.26
N TRP A 128 -2.26 10.76 8.53
CA TRP A 128 -1.49 9.76 9.30
C TRP A 128 -2.16 8.40 9.45
N PRO A 129 -3.48 8.29 9.74
CA PRO A 129 -4.16 7.00 9.78
C PRO A 129 -4.04 6.25 8.44
N LEU A 130 -4.07 6.97 7.32
CA LEU A 130 -3.96 6.40 5.98
C LEU A 130 -2.54 5.96 5.67
N VAL A 131 -1.53 6.74 6.06
CA VAL A 131 -0.11 6.37 5.94
C VAL A 131 0.15 5.04 6.68
N ILE A 132 -0.37 4.90 7.90
CA ILE A 132 -0.22 3.67 8.68
C ILE A 132 -0.97 2.51 7.99
N MET A 133 -2.21 2.74 7.58
CA MET A 133 -3.05 1.73 6.94
C MET A 133 -2.44 1.19 5.63
N HIS A 134 -1.88 2.07 4.79
CA HIS A 134 -1.17 1.68 3.56
C HIS A 134 0.06 0.80 3.84
N ASN A 135 0.74 0.99 4.97
CA ASN A 135 1.88 0.16 5.36
C ASN A 135 1.48 -1.21 5.91
N ILE A 136 0.31 -1.31 6.56
CA ILE A 136 -0.20 -2.56 7.14
C ILE A 136 -0.82 -3.45 6.06
N ILE A 137 -1.67 -2.89 5.20
CA ILE A 137 -2.45 -3.65 4.22
C ILE A 137 -1.58 -4.26 3.13
N ARG A 138 -0.60 -3.52 2.62
CA ARG A 138 0.31 -4.05 1.60
C ARG A 138 1.16 -5.23 2.11
N LYS A 139 1.28 -5.41 3.42
CA LYS A 139 1.93 -6.60 4.01
C LYS A 139 1.01 -7.83 4.06
N GLY A 140 -0.31 -7.66 4.07
CA GLY A 140 -1.26 -8.78 4.10
C GLY A 140 -1.26 -9.60 2.81
N GLU A 141 -0.96 -8.98 1.67
CA GLU A 141 -0.88 -9.65 0.36
C GLU A 141 0.44 -10.42 0.12
N LEU A 142 1.41 -10.34 1.05
CA LEU A 142 2.71 -11.03 0.95
C LEU A 142 2.85 -12.17 2.00
N THR A 143 1.73 -12.59 2.60
CA THR A 143 1.70 -13.59 3.67
C THR A 143 0.76 -14.76 3.43
N GLU A 144 0.34 -15.00 2.19
CA GLU A 144 -0.24 -16.29 1.77
C GLU A 144 0.63 -16.95 0.71
#